data_AF-A0A6G1X677-F1
#
_entry.id   AF-A0A6G1X677-F1
#
_cell.length_a   1.000
_cell.length_b   1.000
_cell.length_c   1.000
_cell.angle_alpha   90.00
_cell.angle_beta   90.00
_cell.angle_gamma   90.00
#
_symmetry.space_group_name_H-M   'P 1'
#
loop_
_entity.id
_entity.type
_entity.pdbx_description
1 polymer ?
#
loop_
_entity_poly.entity_id
_entity_poly.type
_entity_poly.pdbx_seq_one_letter_code
_entity_poly.pdbx_strand_id
1 'polypeptide(L)' 'MELTQAMAYTTIAMKKLGYSKREIESITNTMLDEYKHYDDSEVEGIADEILFNDEQS' A
#
# COMPACT_ATOMS: atom_id res chain seq x y z
N MET A 1 -10.59 -6.10 4.28
CA MET A 1 -10.94 -5.84 2.87
C MET A 1 -10.14 -6.82 2.04
N GLU A 2 -10.73 -7.46 1.01
CA GLU A 2 -9.99 -8.41 0.17
C GLU A 2 -8.87 -7.69 -0.61
N LEU A 3 -7.69 -8.32 -0.73
CA LEU A 3 -6.51 -7.75 -1.41
C LEU A 3 -6.84 -7.20 -2.80
N THR A 4 -7.60 -7.95 -3.59
CA THR A 4 -8.01 -7.55 -4.95
C THR A 4 -8.89 -6.30 -4.95
N GLN A 5 -9.74 -6.12 -3.95
CA GLN A 5 -10.56 -4.92 -3.81
C GLN A 5 -9.68 -3.72 -3.40
N ALA A 6 -8.77 -3.91 -2.44
CA ALA A 6 -7.83 -2.88 -2.01
C ALA A 6 -7.00 -2.39 -3.20
N MET A 7 -6.38 -3.30 -3.94
CA MET A 7 -5.60 -2.97 -5.14
C MET A 7 -6.40 -2.20 -6.19
N ALA A 8 -7.66 -2.58 -6.43
CA ALA A 8 -8.51 -1.88 -7.40
C ALA A 8 -8.80 -0.44 -6.97
N TYR A 9 -9.17 -0.21 -5.70
CA TYR A 9 -9.42 1.13 -5.18
C TYR A 9 -8.15 1.98 -5.18
N THR A 10 -7.02 1.45 -4.72
CA THR A 10 -5.74 2.17 -4.68
C THR A 10 -5.26 2.52 -6.09
N THR A 11 -5.43 1.62 -7.06
CA THR A 11 -5.10 1.89 -8.47
C THR A 11 -5.90 3.07 -9.03
N ILE A 12 -7.20 3.13 -8.74
CA ILE A 12 -8.06 4.25 -9.15
C ILE A 12 -7.63 5.54 -8.45
N ALA A 13 -7.34 5.49 -7.15
CA ALA A 13 -6.89 6.65 -6.37
C ALA A 13 -5.56 7.21 -6.90
N MET A 14 -4.55 6.36 -7.10
CA MET A 14 -3.25 6.76 -7.67
C MET A 14 -3.43 7.40 -9.05
N LYS A 15 -4.29 6.84 -9.91
CA LYS A 15 -4.56 7.45 -11.21
C LYS A 15 -5.19 8.85 -11.09
N LYS A 16 -6.10 9.05 -10.14
CA LYS A 16 -6.72 10.36 -9.86
C LYS A 16 -5.72 11.38 -9.29
N LEU A 17 -4.75 10.92 -8.51
CA LEU A 17 -3.68 11.75 -7.94
C LEU A 17 -2.56 12.07 -8.95
N GLY A 18 -2.62 11.53 -10.17
CA GLY A 18 -1.71 11.87 -11.26
C GLY A 18 -0.50 10.96 -11.41
N TYR A 19 -0.44 9.85 -10.67
CA TYR A 19 0.64 8.86 -10.84
C TYR A 19 0.64 8.29 -12.26
N SER A 20 1.85 8.08 -12.79
CA SER A 20 2.07 7.44 -14.07
C SER A 20 1.73 5.94 -13.99
N LYS A 21 1.49 5.32 -15.15
CA LYS A 21 1.24 3.87 -15.23
C LYS A 21 2.39 3.06 -14.63
N ARG A 22 3.63 3.51 -14.84
CA ARG A 22 4.85 2.84 -14.34
C ARG A 22 4.94 2.90 -12.82
N GLU A 23 4.61 4.04 -12.21
CA GLU A 23 4.59 4.17 -10.75
C GLU A 23 3.48 3.31 -10.15
N ILE A 24 2.29 3.31 -10.76
CA ILE A 24 1.17 2.45 -10.34
C ILE A 24 1.58 0.97 -10.39
N GLU A 25 2.19 0.52 -11.49
CA GLU A 25 2.69 -0.85 -11.62
C GLU A 25 3.76 -1.18 -10.58
N SER A 26 4.70 -0.26 -10.34
CA SER A 26 5.73 -0.45 -9.32
C SER A 26 5.13 -0.62 -7.93
N ILE A 27 4.21 0.27 -7.52
CA ILE A 27 3.58 0.24 -6.20
C ILE A 27 2.72 -1.00 -6.03
N THR A 28 1.91 -1.35 -7.03
CA THR A 28 1.04 -2.54 -6.96
C THR A 28 1.84 -3.84 -6.92
N ASN A 29 2.98 -3.91 -7.62
CA ASN A 29 3.88 -5.06 -7.52
C ASN A 29 4.55 -5.15 -6.14
N THR A 30 5.01 -4.03 -5.58
CA THR A 30 5.55 -4.01 -4.22
C THR A 30 4.49 -4.47 -3.22
N MET A 31 3.26 -3.96 -3.31
CA MET A 31 2.16 -4.37 -2.43
C MET A 31 1.89 -5.89 -2.49
N LEU A 32 1.94 -6.50 -3.68
CA LEU A 32 1.81 -7.95 -3.85
C LEU A 32 2.98 -8.74 -3.26
N ASP A 33 4.17 -8.15 -3.24
CA ASP A 33 5.34 -8.77 -2.64
C ASP A 33 5.24 -8.72 -1.12
N GLU A 34 4.94 -7.56 -0.53
CA GLU A 34 4.74 -7.42 0.92
C GLU A 34 3.61 -8.32 1.44
N TYR A 35 2.52 -8.46 0.68
CA TYR A 35 1.41 -9.35 1.04
C TYR A 35 1.81 -10.83 1.17
N LYS A 36 2.91 -11.25 0.54
CA LYS A 36 3.42 -12.62 0.70
C LYS A 36 4.32 -12.79 1.92
N HIS A 37 4.84 -11.69 2.45
CA HIS A 37 5.86 -11.69 3.50
C HIS A 37 5.28 -11.40 4.88
N TYR A 38 4.16 -10.67 4.97
CA TYR A 38 3.54 -10.29 6.24
C TYR A 38 2.14 -10.87 6.40
N ASP A 39 1.83 -11.27 7.62
CA ASP A 39 0.46 -11.56 8.03
C ASP A 39 -0.30 -10.25 8.29
N ASP A 40 -1.63 -10.28 8.13
CA ASP A 40 -2.51 -9.10 8.23
C ASP A 40 -2.32 -8.31 9.55
N SER A 41 -2.06 -8.99 10.67
CA SER A 41 -1.86 -8.32 11.96
C SER A 41 -0.49 -7.63 12.10
N GLU A 42 0.53 -8.12 11.41
CA GLU A 42 1.87 -7.52 11.43
C GLU A 42 1.91 -6.28 10.54
N VAL A 43 1.28 -6.34 9.36
CA VAL A 43 1.28 -5.23 8.41
C VAL A 43 0.50 -4.02 8.91
N GLU A 44 -0.59 -4.22 9.67
CA GLU A 44 -1.34 -3.11 10.30
C GLU A 44 -0.47 -2.36 11.30
N GLY A 45 0.26 -3.07 12.17
CA GLY A 45 1.17 -2.44 13.13
C GLY A 45 2.30 -1.66 12.45
N ILE A 46 2.90 -2.23 11.41
CA ILE A 46 3.95 -1.56 10.62
C ILE A 46 3.39 -0.30 9.94
N ALA A 47 2.19 -0.39 9.35
CA ALA A 47 1.55 0.75 8.69
C ALA A 47 1.23 1.88 9.67
N ASP A 48 0.74 1.54 10.87
CA ASP A 48 0.47 2.51 11.92
C ASP A 48 1.76 3.18 12.43
N GLU A 49 2.85 2.43 12.61
CA GLU A 49 4.15 3.02 12.96
C GLU A 49 4.62 4.02 11.89
N ILE A 50 4.53 3.68 10.60
CA ILE A 50 4.94 4.58 9.52
C ILE A 50 4.08 5.85 9.49
N LEU A 51 2.76 5.72 9.70
CA LEU A 51 1.83 6.85 9.59
C LEU A 51 1.83 7.76 10.81
N PHE A 52 2.12 7.23 12.00
CA PHE A 52 1.90 7.93 13.26
C PHE A 52 3.14 8.08 14.16
N ASN A 53 4.23 7.33 13.94
CA ASN A 53 5.48 7.49 14.70
C ASN A 53 6.53 8.42 14.05
N ASP A 54 6.32 8.87 12.80
CA ASP A 54 7.23 9.82 12.12
C ASP A 54 7.08 11.29 12.61
N GLU A 55 6.19 11.59 13.57
CA GLU A 55 6.03 12.93 14.17
C GLU A 55 6.90 13.18 15.43
N GLN A 56 7.89 12.34 15.75
CA GLN A 56 8.88 12.62 16.81
C GLN A 56 10.33 12.47 16.33
N SER A 57 10.86 13.47 15.62
CA SER A 57 12.31 13.77 15.53
C SER A 57 12.55 15.21 15.12
#